data_AF-A0A7C1L2J6-F1
#
_entry.id   AF-A0A7C1L2J6-F1
#
_cell.length_a   1.000
_cell.length_b   1.000
_cell.length_c   1.000
_cell.angle_alpha   90.00
_cell.angle_beta   90.00
_cell.angle_gamma   90.00
#
_symmetry.space_group_name_H-M   'P 1'
#
loop_
_entity.id
_entity.type
_entity.pdbx_description
1 polymer ?
#
loop_
_entity_poly.entity_id
_entity_poly.type
_entity_poly.pdbx_seq_one_letter_code
_entity_poly.pdbx_strand_id
1 'polypeptide(L)' 'MKTREDAIQIIEGLYPTDSGYPETNAIGIELLEQAERNISDWRDLPIETLFEYARLCEVREAE' A
#
# COMPACT_ATOMS: atom_id res chain seq x y z
N MET A 1 6.37 -17.60 5.65
CA MET A 1 5.52 -17.21 4.51
C MET A 1 4.79 -15.96 4.93
N LYS A 2 5.00 -14.82 4.26
CA LYS A 2 4.12 -13.66 4.45
C LYS A 2 2.75 -14.01 3.87
N THR A 3 1.68 -13.67 4.58
CA THR A 3 0.28 -13.91 4.22
C THR A 3 -0.35 -12.65 3.65
N ARG A 4 -1.56 -12.75 3.07
CA ARG A 4 -2.34 -11.57 2.63
C ARG A 4 -2.61 -10.63 3.80
N GLU A 5 -2.92 -11.20 4.97
CA GLU A 5 -3.20 -10.45 6.19
C GLU A 5 -1.98 -9.66 6.67
N ASP A 6 -0.77 -10.21 6.53
CA ASP A 6 0.47 -9.50 6.86
C ASP A 6 0.67 -8.26 5.97
N ALA A 7 0.36 -8.36 4.67
CA ALA A 7 0.49 -7.23 3.74
C ALA A 7 -0.55 -6.13 4.04
N ILE A 8 -1.79 -6.52 4.34
CA ILE A 8 -2.84 -5.57 4.73
C ILE A 8 -2.44 -4.84 6.02
N GLN A 9 -1.97 -5.55 7.04
CA GLN A 9 -1.54 -4.92 8.30
C GLN A 9 -0.42 -3.91 8.12
N ILE A 10 0.54 -4.18 7.22
CA ILE A 10 1.63 -3.23 6.92
C ILE A 10 1.07 -1.97 6.24
N ILE A 11 0.19 -2.12 5.25
CA ILE A 11 -0.38 -0.97 4.52
C ILE A 11 -1.25 -0.13 5.47
N GLU A 12 -2.08 -0.76 6.30
CA GLU A 12 -2.91 -0.07 7.31
C GLU A 12 -2.08 0.69 8.35
N GLY A 13 -0.89 0.18 8.70
CA GLY A 13 0.01 0.82 9.65
C GLY A 13 0.85 1.96 9.09
N LEU A 14 0.89 2.13 7.77
CA LEU A 14 1.78 3.08 7.09
C LEU A 14 0.99 4.09 6.26
N TYR A 15 0.66 3.71 5.02
CA TYR A 15 0.11 4.61 4.00
C TYR A 15 -1.19 4.06 3.38
N PRO A 16 -2.24 3.83 4.19
CA PRO A 16 -3.51 3.36 3.63
C PRO A 16 -4.18 4.48 2.82
N THR A 17 -4.68 4.14 1.64
CA THR A 17 -5.35 5.11 0.73
C THR A 17 -6.72 5.60 1.21
N ASP A 18 -7.22 5.09 2.33
CA ASP A 18 -8.42 5.55 3.01
C ASP A 18 -8.12 6.23 4.36
N SER A 19 -6.85 6.60 4.59
CA SER A 19 -6.46 7.40 5.75
C SER A 19 -7.23 8.70 5.84
N GLY A 20 -7.66 9.06 7.05
CA GLY A 20 -8.21 10.39 7.34
C GLY A 20 -7.18 11.52 7.34
N TYR A 21 -5.88 11.19 7.29
CA TYR A 21 -4.79 12.17 7.19
C TYR A 21 -4.46 12.43 5.71
N PRO A 22 -4.57 13.68 5.22
CA PRO A 22 -4.41 13.98 3.79
C PRO A 22 -3.05 13.60 3.20
N GLU A 23 -1.97 13.75 3.96
CA GLU A 23 -0.62 13.44 3.52
C GLU A 23 -0.42 11.92 3.37
N THR A 24 -0.83 11.16 4.38
CA THR A 24 -0.82 9.69 4.35
C THR A 24 -1.67 9.14 3.19
N ASN A 25 -2.84 9.73 2.97
CA ASN A 25 -3.74 9.39 1.88
C ASN A 25 -3.08 9.59 0.51
N ALA A 26 -2.48 10.76 0.29
CA ALA A 26 -1.82 11.10 -0.97
C ALA A 26 -0.64 10.17 -1.28
N ILE A 27 0.23 9.91 -0.30
CA ILE A 27 1.36 8.98 -0.44
C ILE A 27 0.86 7.57 -0.75
N GLY A 28 -0.19 7.13 -0.05
CA GLY A 28 -0.83 5.84 -0.31
C GLY A 28 -1.28 5.72 -1.76
N ILE A 29 -1.97 6.74 -2.30
CA ILE A 29 -2.46 6.76 -3.68
C ILE A 29 -1.31 6.70 -4.68
N GLU A 30 -0.25 7.50 -4.51
CA GLU A 30 0.91 7.49 -5.41
C GLU A 30 1.61 6.13 -5.44
N LEU A 31 1.77 5.50 -4.28
CA LEU A 31 2.40 4.19 -4.17
C LEU A 31 1.51 3.07 -4.74
N LEU A 32 0.19 3.18 -4.57
CA LEU A 32 -0.77 2.28 -5.19
C LEU A 32 -0.75 2.41 -6.72
N GLU A 33 -0.73 3.63 -7.26
CA GLU A 33 -0.64 3.87 -8.71
C GLU A 33 0.66 3.32 -9.32
N GLN A 34 1.76 3.36 -8.56
CA GLN A 34 3.03 2.74 -8.94
C GLN A 34 2.96 1.21 -8.92
N ALA A 35 2.30 0.63 -7.91
CA ALA A 35 2.11 -0.82 -7.79
C ALA A 35 1.11 -1.35 -8.83
N GLU A 36 0.06 -0.59 -9.14
CA GLU A 36 -0.95 -0.93 -10.12
C GLU A 36 -1.52 0.33 -10.80
N ARG A 37 -1.29 0.43 -12.11
CA ARG A 37 -1.51 1.62 -12.95
C ARG A 37 -2.94 2.21 -12.99
N ASN A 38 -3.93 1.68 -12.27
CA ASN A 38 -5.30 2.22 -12.19
C ASN A 38 -6.17 1.34 -11.26
N ILE A 39 -6.19 1.54 -9.94
CA ILE A 39 -7.21 0.91 -9.09
C ILE A 39 -7.73 1.85 -7.99
N SER A 40 -9.06 1.83 -7.83
CA SER A 40 -9.84 2.63 -6.88
C SER A 40 -10.06 1.95 -5.51
N ASP A 41 -9.67 0.67 -5.35
CA ASP A 41 -9.70 -0.06 -4.08
C ASP A 41 -8.57 -1.12 -4.02
N TRP A 42 -7.47 -0.81 -3.34
CA TRP A 42 -6.26 -1.64 -3.30
C TRP A 42 -6.41 -2.92 -2.49
N ARG A 43 -7.45 -3.02 -1.65
CA ARG A 43 -7.64 -4.19 -0.78
C ARG A 43 -8.03 -5.44 -1.55
N ASP A 44 -8.53 -5.29 -2.77
CA ASP A 44 -8.90 -6.41 -3.66
C ASP A 44 -7.78 -6.82 -4.62
N LEU A 45 -6.59 -6.23 -4.49
CA LEU A 45 -5.46 -6.56 -5.36
C LEU A 45 -4.98 -8.01 -5.25
N PRO A 46 -4.38 -8.56 -6.34
CA PRO A 46 -3.62 -9.80 -6.28
C PRO A 46 -2.54 -9.74 -5.20
N ILE A 47 -2.25 -10.89 -4.58
CA ILE A 47 -1.29 -10.97 -3.47
C ILE A 47 0.13 -10.52 -3.86
N GLU A 48 0.52 -10.75 -5.11
CA GLU A 48 1.82 -10.32 -5.64
C GLU A 48 1.92 -8.78 -5.71
N THR A 49 0.85 -8.12 -6.15
CA THR A 49 0.74 -6.65 -6.17
C THR A 49 0.76 -6.07 -4.76
N LEU A 50 0.05 -6.70 -3.80
CA LEU A 50 0.07 -6.28 -2.40
C LEU A 50 1.47 -6.39 -1.77
N PHE A 51 2.25 -7.42 -2.13
CA PHE A 51 3.62 -7.53 -1.66
C PHE A 51 4.56 -6.49 -2.26
N GLU A 52 4.44 -6.21 -3.55
CA GLU A 52 5.26 -5.16 -4.16
C GLU A 52 4.89 -3.79 -3.58
N TYR A 53 3.60 -3.52 -3.36
CA TYR A 53 3.16 -2.30 -2.71
C TYR A 53 3.72 -2.16 -1.28
N ALA A 54 3.61 -3.22 -0.46
CA ALA A 54 4.19 -3.22 0.89
C ALA A 54 5.72 -2.99 0.87
N ARG A 55 6.42 -3.59 -0.10
CA ARG A 55 7.87 -3.38 -0.28
C ARG A 55 8.20 -1.92 -0.61
N LEU A 56 7.41 -1.26 -1.47
CA LEU A 56 7.61 0.15 -1.82
C LEU A 56 7.38 1.06 -0.60
N CYS A 57 6.37 0.78 0.23
CA CYS A 57 6.14 1.49 1.49
C CYS A 57 7.35 1.37 2.44
N GLU A 58 7.87 0.15 2.65
CA GLU A 58 9.05 -0.09 3.51
C GLU A 58 10.29 0.67 3.03
N VAL A 59 10.52 0.75 1.72
CA VAL A 59 11.67 1.50 1.14
C VAL A 59 11.53 3.00 1.40
N ARG A 60 10.33 3.56 1.21
CA ARG A 60 10.09 5.01 1.33
C ARG A 60 10.24 5.52 2.77
N GLU A 61 9.81 4.73 3.75
CA GLU A 61 9.94 5.08 5.19
C GLU A 61 11.39 5.10 5.66
N ALA A 62 12.27 4.36 5.00
CA ALA A 62 13.69 4.26 5.37
C ALA A 62 14.56 5.41 4.79
N GLU A 63 13.98 6.28 3.95
CA GLU A 63 14.63 7.47 3.36
C GLU A 63 14.45 8.74 4.21
#